data_AF-A0A0C9SV46-F1
#
_entry.id   AF-A0A0C9SV46-F1
#
_cell.length_a   1.000
_cell.length_b   1.000
_cell.length_c   1.000
_cell.angle_alpha   90.00
_cell.angle_beta   90.00
_cell.angle_gamma   90.00
#
_symmetry.space_group_name_H-M   'P 1'
#
loop_
_entity.id
_entity.type
_entity.pdbx_description
1 polymer ?
#
loop_
_entity_poly.entity_id
_entity_poly.type
_entity_poly.pdbx_seq_one_letter_code
_entity_poly.pdbx_strand_id
1 'polypeptide(L)'
;SAISSRIPEEQVVNQILDTKISLSFGDMLASSKELSGQLIELLKAKNSKPSIMRVTAPDVFTRSPLIRLRIECDFGSVDAIIDTGSQLNVVSNEVWQKKIGRP
;
A
#
# COMPACT_ATOMS: atom_id res chain seq x y z
N SER A 1 12.15 -35.35 -46.14
CA SER A 1 11.00 -35.74 -45.28
C SER A 1 11.27 -36.89 -44.31
N ALA A 2 12.54 -37.22 -43.98
CA ALA A 2 12.88 -38.38 -43.14
C ALA A 2 13.16 -38.07 -41.65
N ILE A 3 13.10 -36.80 -41.25
CA ILE A 3 13.39 -36.34 -39.88
C ILE A 3 12.11 -36.27 -39.03
N SER A 4 10.97 -36.02 -39.67
CA SER A 4 9.66 -35.83 -39.00
C SER A 4 9.07 -37.11 -38.38
N SER A 5 9.56 -38.31 -38.76
CA SER A 5 9.02 -39.59 -38.27
C SER A 5 9.75 -40.15 -37.04
N ARG A 6 10.81 -39.48 -36.57
CA ARG A 6 11.64 -39.96 -35.45
C ARG A 6 11.34 -39.30 -34.11
N ILE A 7 10.53 -38.25 -34.08
CA ILE A 7 10.19 -37.53 -32.85
C ILE A 7 8.69 -37.71 -32.63
N PRO A 8 8.26 -38.39 -31.56
CA PRO A 8 6.84 -38.53 -31.26
C PRO A 8 6.22 -37.15 -31.04
N GLU A 9 5.02 -36.93 -31.59
CA GLU A 9 4.34 -35.62 -31.56
C GLU A 9 4.18 -35.08 -30.13
N GLU A 10 3.95 -35.95 -29.14
CA GLU A 10 3.91 -35.60 -27.72
C GLU A 10 5.23 -35.00 -27.21
N GLN A 11 6.39 -35.48 -27.67
CA GLN A 11 7.68 -34.89 -27.28
C GLN A 11 7.83 -33.48 -27.86
N VAL A 12 7.34 -33.25 -29.08
CA VAL A 12 7.39 -31.92 -29.71
C VAL A 12 6.48 -30.94 -28.96
N VAL A 13 5.27 -31.36 -28.62
CA VAL A 13 4.33 -30.52 -27.85
C VAL A 13 4.90 -30.19 -26.48
N ASN A 14 5.41 -31.17 -25.75
CA ASN A 14 6.02 -30.93 -24.44
C ASN A 14 7.23 -30.00 -24.55
N GLN A 15 8.06 -30.16 -25.57
CA GLN A 15 9.22 -29.28 -25.77
C GLN A 15 8.81 -27.84 -26.12
N ILE A 16 7.71 -27.64 -26.84
CA ILE A 16 7.13 -26.32 -27.10
C ILE A 16 6.59 -25.71 -25.80
N LEU A 17 5.85 -26.49 -25.01
CA LEU A 17 5.29 -26.03 -23.73
C LEU A 17 6.39 -25.70 -22.70
N ASP A 18 7.50 -26.43 -22.72
CA ASP A 18 8.67 -26.21 -21.85
C ASP A 18 9.61 -25.10 -22.35
N THR A 19 9.33 -24.53 -23.52
CA THR A 19 10.17 -23.46 -24.07
C THR A 19 10.08 -22.22 -23.19
N LYS A 20 11.22 -21.78 -22.65
CA LYS A 20 11.30 -20.56 -21.85
C LYS A 20 11.10 -19.33 -22.72
N ILE A 21 10.01 -18.62 -22.50
CA ILE A 21 9.73 -17.33 -23.14
C ILE A 21 9.97 -16.22 -22.13
N SER A 22 10.78 -15.24 -22.50
CA SER A 22 10.97 -14.03 -21.71
C SER A 22 9.86 -13.04 -22.04
N LEU A 23 9.06 -12.68 -21.05
CA LEU A 23 8.02 -11.65 -21.17
C LEU A 23 8.31 -10.50 -20.23
N SER A 24 7.89 -9.28 -20.60
CA SER A 24 7.93 -8.18 -19.67
C SER A 24 6.86 -8.38 -18.59
N PHE A 25 7.10 -7.81 -17.41
CA PHE A 25 6.14 -7.86 -16.32
C PHE A 25 4.80 -7.23 -16.70
N GLY A 26 4.82 -6.13 -17.49
CA GLY A 26 3.61 -5.48 -18.00
C GLY A 26 2.80 -6.38 -18.93
N ASP A 27 3.45 -7.12 -19.82
CA ASP A 27 2.77 -8.02 -20.77
C ASP A 27 2.12 -9.21 -20.04
N MET A 28 2.76 -9.72 -18.99
CA MET A 28 2.18 -10.77 -18.13
C MET A 28 0.92 -10.28 -17.41
N LEU A 29 0.92 -9.05 -16.90
CA LEU A 29 -0.26 -8.51 -16.21
C LEU A 29 -1.39 -8.14 -17.19
N ALA A 30 -1.04 -7.63 -18.37
CA ALA A 30 -2.01 -7.31 -19.41
C ALA A 30 -2.70 -8.56 -19.98
N SER A 31 -1.99 -9.69 -20.04
CA SER A 31 -2.53 -10.95 -20.58
C SER A 31 -3.46 -11.70 -19.63
N SER A 32 -3.44 -11.43 -18.31
CA SER A 32 -4.36 -12.06 -17.35
C SER A 32 -4.86 -11.09 -16.28
N LYS A 33 -6.19 -10.93 -16.23
CA LYS A 33 -6.89 -10.19 -15.18
C LYS A 33 -6.76 -10.86 -13.82
N GLU A 34 -6.71 -12.18 -13.80
CA GLU A 34 -6.59 -13.00 -12.59
C GLU A 34 -5.23 -12.78 -11.91
N LEU A 35 -4.13 -12.80 -12.69
CA LEU A 35 -2.78 -12.53 -12.16
C LEU A 35 -2.65 -11.09 -11.64
N SER A 36 -3.18 -10.12 -12.38
CA SER A 36 -3.26 -8.73 -11.93
C SER A 36 -4.04 -8.60 -10.62
N GLY A 37 -5.18 -9.28 -10.50
CA GLY A 37 -5.98 -9.30 -9.28
C GLY A 37 -5.23 -9.91 -8.09
N GLN A 38 -4.56 -11.04 -8.27
CA GLN A 38 -3.77 -11.69 -7.22
C GLN A 38 -2.63 -10.79 -6.73
N LEU A 39 -1.94 -10.11 -7.64
CA LEU A 39 -0.88 -9.17 -7.27
C LEU A 39 -1.44 -7.98 -6.48
N ILE A 40 -2.56 -7.41 -6.92
CA ILE A 40 -3.22 -6.32 -6.21
C ILE A 40 -3.60 -6.74 -4.79
N GLU A 41 -4.11 -7.96 -4.61
CA GLU A 41 -4.41 -8.50 -3.28
C GLU A 41 -3.15 -8.69 -2.41
N LEU A 42 -2.02 -9.09 -3.00
CA LEU A 42 -0.74 -9.18 -2.28
C LEU A 42 -0.16 -7.81 -1.92
N LEU A 43 -0.37 -6.80 -2.77
CA LEU A 43 0.06 -5.42 -2.55
C LEU A 43 -0.84 -4.65 -1.59
N LYS A 44 -2.11 -5.05 -1.44
CA LYS A 44 -3.01 -4.47 -0.44
C LYS A 44 -2.35 -4.60 0.94
N ALA A 45 -2.12 -3.46 1.58
CA ALA A 45 -1.58 -3.40 2.92
C ALA A 45 -2.46 -4.24 3.84
N LYS A 46 -1.94 -5.40 4.26
CA LYS A 46 -2.61 -6.28 5.20
C LYS A 46 -2.59 -5.57 6.54
N ASN A 47 -3.68 -4.88 6.89
CA ASN A 47 -3.83 -4.21 8.16
C ASN A 47 -3.49 -5.19 9.28
N SER A 48 -2.29 -5.07 9.84
CA SER A 48 -1.89 -5.84 11.00
C SER A 48 -2.88 -5.46 12.09
N LYS A 49 -3.71 -6.42 12.51
CA LYS A 49 -4.57 -6.21 13.67
C LYS A 49 -3.65 -5.75 14.80
N PRO A 50 -3.92 -4.59 15.44
CA PRO A 50 -3.08 -4.16 16.55
C PRO A 50 -3.10 -5.26 17.60
N SER A 51 -1.92 -5.71 18.00
CA SER A 51 -1.75 -6.58 19.16
C SER A 51 -2.51 -5.94 20.32
N ILE A 52 -3.59 -6.60 20.77
CA ILE A 52 -4.43 -6.13 21.86
C ILE A 52 -3.59 -6.23 23.14
N MET A 53 -2.83 -5.18 23.44
CA MET A 53 -2.34 -4.93 24.79
C MET A 53 -3.57 -4.59 25.63
N ARG A 54 -4.00 -5.53 26.47
CA ARG A 54 -5.04 -5.30 27.49
C ARG A 54 -4.51 -4.28 28.51
N VAL A 55 -4.82 -3.02 28.28
CA VAL A 55 -4.77 -1.99 29.33
C VAL A 55 -6.15 -2.00 30.00
N THR A 56 -6.19 -2.28 31.30
CA THR A 56 -7.39 -2.18 32.14
C THR A 56 -7.91 -0.75 32.11
N ALA A 57 -9.10 -0.56 31.55
CA ALA A 57 -9.78 0.73 31.44
C ALA A 57 -10.43 1.16 32.76
N PRO A 58 -10.56 2.47 32.97
CA PRO A 58 -11.87 3.02 33.28
C PRO A 58 -12.31 3.95 32.14
N ASP A 59 -13.38 3.49 31.49
CA ASP A 59 -14.45 4.23 30.82
C ASP A 59 -14.18 5.67 30.34
N VAL A 60 -13.89 5.87 29.04
CA VAL A 60 -14.32 7.05 28.26
C VAL A 60 -14.30 6.66 26.77
N PHE A 61 -15.45 6.79 26.08
CA PHE A 61 -15.63 6.82 24.62
C PHE A 61 -14.42 6.41 23.77
N THR A 62 -14.51 5.26 23.09
CA THR A 62 -13.57 4.86 22.04
C THR A 62 -13.65 5.84 20.87
N ARG A 63 -13.05 7.03 21.01
CA ARG A 63 -12.74 7.89 19.86
C ARG A 63 -11.76 7.09 19.02
N SER A 64 -12.15 6.82 17.78
CA SER A 64 -11.24 6.30 16.77
C SER A 64 -9.96 7.14 16.78
N PRO A 65 -8.77 6.52 16.66
CA PRO A 65 -7.51 7.25 16.69
C PRO A 65 -7.50 8.32 15.58
N LEU A 66 -7.16 9.55 15.96
CA LEU A 66 -7.05 10.67 15.01
C LEU A 66 -5.78 10.52 14.17
N ILE A 67 -5.85 10.96 12.92
CA ILE A 67 -4.65 11.06 12.06
C ILE A 67 -3.85 12.26 12.55
N ARG A 68 -2.65 12.01 13.08
CA ARG A 68 -1.75 13.05 13.62
C ARG A 68 -0.44 13.06 12.86
N LEU A 69 0.06 14.24 12.53
CA LEU A 69 1.36 14.46 11.91
C LEU A 69 2.19 15.42 12.76
N ARG A 70 3.46 15.11 12.95
CA ARG A 70 4.42 16.06 13.50
C ARG A 70 4.95 16.93 12.35
N ILE A 71 4.69 18.22 12.41
CA ILE A 71 5.11 19.21 11.40
C ILE A 71 6.23 20.04 12.01
N GLU A 72 7.35 20.17 11.30
CA GLU A 72 8.39 21.14 11.67
C GLU A 72 8.00 22.52 11.13
N CYS A 73 7.93 23.50 12.04
CA CYS A 73 7.74 24.91 11.71
C CYS A 73 9.02 25.68 12.04
N ASP A 74 9.10 26.93 11.59
CA ASP A 74 10.31 27.75 11.67
C ASP A 74 10.87 27.87 13.10
N PHE A 75 9.99 27.92 14.12
CA PHE A 75 10.37 28.08 15.53
C PHE A 75 10.08 26.84 16.39
N GLY A 76 9.76 25.70 15.77
CA GLY A 76 9.66 24.41 16.45
C GLY A 76 8.59 23.48 15.88
N SER A 77 8.48 22.29 16.46
CA SER A 77 7.55 21.26 15.97
C SER A 77 6.13 21.43 16.53
N VAL A 78 5.13 21.19 15.68
CA VAL A 78 3.70 21.19 16.01
C VAL A 78 3.10 19.83 15.69
N ASP A 79 2.36 19.25 16.64
CA ASP A 79 1.53 18.08 16.39
C ASP A 79 0.19 18.53 15.80
N ALA A 80 0.01 18.29 14.50
CA ALA A 80 -1.18 18.64 13.75
C ALA A 80 -2.13 17.45 13.61
N ILE A 81 -3.42 17.73 13.46
CA ILE A 81 -4.47 16.74 13.21
C ILE A 81 -4.91 16.91 11.76
N ILE A 82 -4.99 15.81 11.01
CA ILE A 82 -5.55 15.81 9.67
C ILE A 82 -7.05 15.53 9.78
N ASP A 83 -7.84 16.54 9.46
CA ASP A 83 -9.29 16.47 9.41
C ASP A 83 -9.77 16.82 8.00
N THR A 84 -10.21 15.80 7.25
CA THR A 84 -10.76 15.97 5.91
C THR A 84 -12.19 16.51 5.90
N GLY A 85 -12.85 16.60 7.06
CA GLY A 85 -14.19 17.18 7.22
C GLY A 85 -14.19 18.69 7.45
N SER A 86 -13.03 19.28 7.75
CA SER A 86 -12.88 20.71 7.98
C SER A 86 -12.53 21.48 6.71
N GLN A 87 -13.03 22.71 6.58
CA GLN A 87 -12.77 23.58 5.42
C GLN A 87 -11.56 24.50 5.59
N LEU A 88 -11.04 24.63 6.81
CA LEU A 88 -9.99 25.59 7.17
C LEU A 88 -8.96 24.94 8.08
N ASN A 89 -7.71 25.37 7.92
CA ASN A 89 -6.64 25.06 8.85
C ASN A 89 -6.73 26.00 10.05
N VAL A 90 -6.89 25.43 11.25
CA VAL A 90 -7.01 26.20 12.48
C VAL A 90 -5.81 25.92 13.37
N VAL A 91 -5.24 26.98 13.93
CA VAL A 91 -4.15 26.91 14.90
C VAL A 91 -4.50 27.77 16.11
N SER A 92 -4.16 27.29 17.31
CA SER A 92 -4.31 28.10 18.51
C SER A 92 -3.36 29.30 18.48
N ASN A 93 -3.81 30.46 18.97
CA ASN A 93 -2.99 31.67 19.01
C ASN A 93 -1.64 31.47 19.75
N GLU A 94 -1.64 30.68 20.82
CA GLU A 94 -0.41 30.35 21.55
C GLU A 94 0.62 29.61 20.68
N VAL A 95 0.19 28.53 19.99
CA VAL A 95 1.06 27.77 19.08
C VAL A 95 1.53 28.65 17.91
N TRP A 96 0.65 29.50 17.38
CA TRP A 96 1.02 30.46 16.35
C TRP A 96 2.16 31.37 16.80
N GLN A 97 2.01 32.05 17.93
CA GLN A 97 3.01 32.98 18.47
C GLN A 97 4.34 32.29 18.82
N LYS A 98 4.29 31.06 19.37
CA LYS A 98 5.48 30.38 19.86
C LYS A 98 6.24 29.58 18.80
N LYS A 99 5.55 29.03 17.80
CA LYS A 99 6.11 27.97 16.94
C LYS A 99 6.00 28.25 15.45
N ILE A 100 5.02 29.04 15.01
CA ILE A 100 4.78 29.29 13.57
C ILE A 100 5.25 30.69 13.18
N GLY A 101 4.73 31.74 13.83
CA GLY A 101 5.25 33.10 13.73
C GLY A 101 5.26 33.71 12.32
N ARG A 102 4.44 33.21 11.38
CA ARG A 102 4.32 33.76 10.03
C ARG A 102 3.35 34.96 10.02
N PRO A 103 3.43 35.88 9.06
CA PRO A 103 2.43 36.94 8.88
C PRO A 103 1.06 36.39 8.47
#